data_AF-A0A957NPZ1-F1
#
_entry.id   AF-A0A957NPZ1-F1
#
_cell.length_a   1.000
_cell.length_b   1.000
_cell.length_c   1.000
_cell.angle_alpha   90.00
_cell.angle_beta   90.00
_cell.angle_gamma   90.00
#
_symmetry.space_group_name_H-M   'P 1'
#
loop_
_entity.id
_entity.type
_entity.pdbx_description
1 polymer ?
#
loop_
_entity_poly.entity_id
_entity_poly.type
_entity_poly.pdbx_seq_one_letter_code
_entity_poly.pdbx_strand_id
1 'polypeptide(L)'
;MTNTESKQIDMAHALSKLDPIDHNQVAIWRKMTPARRLNIAFQAYQFVLEAVRVTERNKHPDLSPEELAWRVTRRIQGNLKLGRASNGNSPLK
;
A
#
# COMPACT_ATOMS: atom_id res chain seq x y z
N MET A 1 -21.74 16.03 8.38
CA MET A 1 -20.40 16.27 7.79
C MET A 1 -19.40 15.66 8.74
N THR A 2 -19.25 14.34 8.71
CA THR A 2 -18.94 13.59 9.93
C THR A 2 -17.98 12.44 9.64
N ASN A 3 -16.85 12.45 10.36
CA ASN A 3 -15.91 11.36 10.63
C ASN A 3 -14.74 11.14 9.65
N THR A 4 -14.90 11.32 8.33
CA THR A 4 -13.81 11.04 7.37
C THR A 4 -12.76 12.16 7.29
N GLU A 5 -13.20 13.42 7.24
CA GLU A 5 -12.30 14.59 7.17
C GLU A 5 -11.47 14.74 8.46
N SER A 6 -12.08 14.44 9.61
CA SER A 6 -11.40 14.49 10.92
C SER A 6 -10.25 13.49 11.01
N LYS A 7 -10.40 12.27 10.49
CA LYS A 7 -9.32 11.25 10.49
C LYS A 7 -8.19 11.60 9.52
N GLN A 8 -8.52 12.22 8.40
CA GLN A 8 -7.56 12.55 7.36
C GLN A 8 -6.64 13.70 7.78
N ILE A 9 -7.19 14.71 8.49
CA ILE A 9 -6.44 15.80 9.10
C ILE A 9 -5.51 15.27 10.21
N ASP A 10 -5.99 14.32 11.01
CA ASP A 10 -5.23 13.73 12.11
C ASP A 10 -4.01 12.93 11.62
N MET A 11 -4.18 12.18 10.52
CA MET A 11 -3.11 11.40 9.92
C MET A 11 -2.05 12.29 9.24
N ALA A 12 -2.46 13.34 8.53
CA ALA A 12 -1.53 14.29 7.91
C ALA A 12 -0.69 15.02 8.98
N HIS A 13 -1.32 15.42 10.09
CA HIS A 13 -0.65 16.04 11.23
C HIS A 13 0.28 15.05 11.97
N ALA A 14 -0.13 13.79 12.15
CA ALA A 14 0.72 12.75 12.72
C ALA A 14 1.97 12.47 11.86
N LEU A 15 1.81 12.47 10.53
CA LEU A 15 2.92 12.31 9.59
C LEU A 15 3.87 13.52 9.60
N SER A 16 3.36 14.73 9.83
CA SER A 16 4.17 15.95 9.91
C SER A 16 5.10 16.01 11.14
N LYS A 17 4.83 15.20 12.17
CA LYS A 17 5.63 15.11 13.40
C LYS A 17 6.68 14.00 13.37
N LEU A 18 6.70 13.18 12.31
CA LEU A 18 7.79 12.24 12.09
C LEU A 18 8.97 13.05 11.57
N ASP A 19 9.94 13.32 12.44
CA ASP A 19 11.26 13.79 12.04
C ASP A 19 11.74 12.92 10.87
N PRO A 20 12.20 13.47 9.73
CA PRO A 20 12.44 12.70 8.51
C PRO A 20 13.38 11.52 8.72
N ILE A 21 14.23 11.60 9.76
CA ILE A 21 15.06 10.52 10.26
C ILE A 21 15.10 10.63 11.78
N ASP A 22 14.34 9.80 12.49
CA ASP A 22 14.52 9.65 13.94
C ASP A 22 15.83 8.89 14.21
N HIS A 23 16.83 9.59 14.73
CA HIS A 23 18.16 9.03 15.03
C HIS A 23 18.08 7.82 15.98
N ASN A 24 17.09 7.78 16.87
CA ASN A 24 16.89 6.64 17.77
C ASN A 24 16.38 5.42 17.00
N GLN A 25 15.46 5.61 16.05
CA GLN A 25 14.99 4.52 15.18
C GLN A 25 16.13 3.94 14.35
N VAL A 26 17.02 4.79 13.82
CA VAL A 26 18.22 4.33 13.09
C VAL A 26 19.14 3.54 14.00
N ALA A 27 19.40 4.01 15.23
CA ALA A 27 20.24 3.29 16.19
C ALA A 27 19.64 1.93 16.58
N ILE A 28 18.32 1.87 16.80
CA ILE A 28 17.59 0.63 17.06
C ILE A 28 17.69 -0.31 15.86
N TRP A 29 17.41 0.17 14.65
CA TRP A 29 17.49 -0.61 13.40
C TRP A 29 18.88 -1.21 13.19
N ARG A 30 19.94 -0.42 13.44
CA ARG A 30 21.34 -0.87 13.33
C ARG A 30 21.67 -2.02 14.28
N LYS A 31 21.08 -2.04 15.47
CA LYS A 31 21.26 -3.12 16.47
C LYS A 31 20.44 -4.38 16.17
N MET A 32 19.45 -4.32 15.28
CA MET A 32 18.64 -5.48 14.91
C MET A 32 19.41 -6.50 14.07
N THR A 33 19.12 -7.79 14.28
CA THR A 33 19.58 -8.87 13.40
C THR A 33 18.96 -8.76 12.01
N PRO A 34 19.61 -9.30 10.96
CA PRO A 34 19.04 -9.33 9.61
C PRO A 34 17.63 -9.96 9.56
N ALA A 35 17.41 -11.05 10.30
CA ALA A 35 16.10 -11.70 10.38
C ALA A 35 15.01 -10.77 10.95
N ARG A 36 15.34 -9.98 11.98
CA ARG A 36 14.39 -9.03 12.57
C ARG A 36 14.06 -7.90 11.59
N ARG A 37 15.04 -7.39 10.84
CA ARG A 37 14.83 -6.38 9.81
C ARG A 37 13.90 -6.90 8.70
N LEU A 38 14.13 -8.12 8.23
CA LEU A 38 13.28 -8.76 7.22
C LEU A 38 11.84 -8.94 7.73
N ASN A 39 11.67 -9.38 8.97
CA ASN A 39 10.34 -9.52 9.56
C ASN A 39 9.56 -8.19 9.57
N ILE A 40 10.22 -7.07 9.93
CA ILE A 40 9.61 -5.74 9.89
C ILE A 40 9.28 -5.34 8.46
N ALA A 41 10.20 -5.54 7.52
CA ALA A 41 9.98 -5.24 6.11
C ALA A 41 8.78 -6.01 5.53
N PHE A 42 8.64 -7.29 5.88
CA PHE A 42 7.49 -8.11 5.46
C PHE A 42 6.19 -7.62 6.07
N GLN A 43 6.17 -7.25 7.37
CA GLN A 43 4.97 -6.68 7.99
C GLN A 43 4.57 -5.36 7.33
N ALA A 44 5.54 -4.47 7.07
CA ALA A 44 5.30 -3.22 6.37
C ALA A 44 4.76 -3.47 4.95
N TYR A 45 5.32 -4.43 4.22
CA TYR A 45 4.84 -4.81 2.90
C TYR A 45 3.39 -5.33 2.93
N GLN A 46 3.04 -6.21 3.88
CA GLN A 46 1.67 -6.71 4.04
C GLN A 46 0.69 -5.59 4.39
N PHE A 47 1.09 -4.67 5.27
CA PHE A 47 0.28 -3.50 5.61
C PHE A 47 -0.03 -2.64 4.37
N VAL A 48 1.01 -2.32 3.57
CA VAL A 48 0.82 -1.54 2.34
C VAL A 48 -0.05 -2.29 1.34
N LEU A 49 0.16 -3.60 1.18
CA LEU A 49 -0.65 -4.43 0.29
C LEU A 49 -2.14 -4.39 0.64
N GLU A 50 -2.47 -4.55 1.93
CA GLU A 50 -3.86 -4.47 2.41
C GLU A 50 -4.45 -3.07 2.25
N ALA A 51 -3.69 -2.02 2.57
CA ALA A 51 -4.13 -0.64 2.36
C ALA A 51 -4.43 -0.37 0.87
N VAL A 52 -3.60 -0.87 -0.04
CA VAL A 52 -3.83 -0.76 -1.49
C VAL A 52 -5.07 -1.56 -1.91
N ARG A 53 -5.24 -2.80 -1.45
CA ARG A 53 -6.44 -3.62 -1.73
C ARG A 53 -7.73 -2.91 -1.32
N VAL A 54 -7.78 -2.40 -0.10
CA VAL A 54 -8.95 -1.68 0.42
C VAL A 54 -9.22 -0.42 -0.39
N THR A 55 -8.18 0.39 -0.65
CA THR A 55 -8.36 1.64 -1.38
C THR A 55 -8.73 1.43 -2.85
N GLU A 56 -8.19 0.41 -3.52
CA GLU A 56 -8.60 0.07 -4.90
C GLU A 56 -10.04 -0.47 -4.92
N ARG A 57 -10.43 -1.31 -3.96
CA ARG A 57 -11.81 -1.85 -3.88
C ARG A 57 -12.84 -0.75 -3.67
N ASN A 58 -12.54 0.21 -2.80
CA ASN A 58 -13.44 1.34 -2.54
C ASN A 58 -13.55 2.28 -3.75
N LYS A 59 -12.48 2.44 -4.54
CA LYS A 59 -12.48 3.27 -5.75
C LYS A 59 -13.15 2.58 -6.94
N HIS A 60 -13.14 1.25 -6.97
CA HIS A 60 -13.59 0.44 -8.09
C HIS A 60 -14.47 -0.71 -7.60
N PRO A 61 -15.66 -0.41 -7.03
CA PRO A 61 -16.53 -1.43 -6.44
C PRO A 61 -17.08 -2.42 -7.48
N ASP A 62 -17.17 -2.00 -8.74
CA ASP A 62 -17.77 -2.77 -9.84
C ASP A 62 -16.77 -3.70 -10.55
N LEU A 63 -15.47 -3.61 -10.22
CA LEU A 63 -14.47 -4.46 -10.86
C LEU A 63 -14.58 -5.90 -10.37
N SER A 64 -14.31 -6.83 -11.29
CA SER A 64 -14.13 -8.22 -10.92
C SER A 64 -12.93 -8.38 -9.97
N PRO A 65 -12.92 -9.42 -9.13
CA PRO A 65 -11.78 -9.70 -8.25
C PRO A 65 -10.44 -9.80 -8.99
N GLU A 66 -10.45 -10.32 -10.21
CA GLU A 66 -9.25 -10.46 -11.04
C GLU A 66 -8.72 -9.10 -11.53
N GLU A 67 -9.59 -8.24 -12.06
CA GLU A 67 -9.20 -6.90 -12.51
C GLU A 67 -8.72 -6.03 -11.33
N LEU A 68 -9.36 -6.18 -10.17
CA LEU A 68 -8.95 -5.53 -8.95
C LEU A 68 -7.55 -6.00 -8.51
N ALA A 69 -7.26 -7.30 -8.57
CA ALA A 69 -5.95 -7.84 -8.25
C ALA A 69 -4.85 -7.28 -9.17
N TRP A 70 -5.13 -7.14 -10.47
CA TRP A 70 -4.18 -6.53 -11.41
C TRP A 70 -3.92 -5.05 -11.09
N ARG A 71 -4.94 -4.29 -10.70
CA ARG A 71 -4.76 -2.90 -10.25
C ARG A 71 -3.90 -2.79 -9.01
N VAL A 72 -4.14 -3.65 -8.01
CA VAL A 72 -3.31 -3.72 -6.80
C VAL A 72 -1.84 -4.00 -7.18
N THR A 73 -1.59 -5.00 -8.02
CA THR A 73 -0.24 -5.35 -8.48
C THR A 73 0.46 -4.18 -9.17
N ARG A 74 -0.20 -3.52 -10.12
CA ARG A 74 0.35 -2.34 -10.82
C ARG A 74 0.76 -1.22 -9.87
N ARG A 75 -0.08 -0.95 -8.87
CA ARG A 75 0.16 0.11 -7.89
C ARG A 75 1.28 -0.24 -6.91
N ILE A 76 1.33 -1.48 -6.42
CA ILE A 76 2.41 -1.96 -5.55
C ILE A 76 3.76 -1.95 -6.28
N GLN A 77 3.78 -2.30 -7.56
CA GLN A 77 5.00 -2.36 -8.36
C GLN A 77 5.36 -1.02 -9.02
N GLY A 78 4.52 0.02 -8.88
CA GLY A 78 4.72 1.31 -9.53
C GLY A 78 4.71 1.25 -11.07
N ASN A 79 4.16 0.19 -11.67
CA ASN A 79 4.11 -0.02 -13.11
C ASN A 79 2.66 -0.20 -13.58
N LEU A 80 2.12 0.85 -14.19
CA LEU A 80 0.73 0.87 -14.67
C LEU A 80 0.47 -0.07 -15.85
N LYS A 81 1.52 -0.55 -16.54
CA LYS A 81 1.41 -1.42 -17.72
C LYS A 81 1.52 -2.91 -17.37
N LEU A 82 1.65 -3.26 -16.10
CA LEU A 82 1.91 -4.63 -15.68
C LEU A 82 0.63 -5.49 -15.71
N GLY A 83 0.71 -6.71 -16.25
CA GLY A 83 -0.45 -7.60 -16.44
C GLY A 83 -1.13 -7.44 -17.80
N ARG A 84 -2.30 -8.09 -18.00
CA ARG A 84 -3.06 -7.96 -19.25
C ARG A 84 -3.59 -6.54 -19.42
N ALA A 85 -3.49 -5.98 -20.62
CA ALA A 85 -4.09 -4.69 -20.95
C ALA A 85 -5.57 -4.72 -20.59
N SER A 86 -6.08 -3.66 -19.93
CA SER A 86 -7.51 -3.46 -19.67
C SER A 86 -8.27 -3.11 -20.96
N ASN A 87 -7.97 -3.81 -22.05
CA ASN A 87 -8.74 -3.78 -23.26
C ASN A 87 -9.78 -4.88 -23.05
N GLY A 88 -11.06 -4.50 -22.95
CA GLY A 88 -12.20 -5.40 -22.83
C GLY A 88 -12.37 -6.30 -24.05
N ASN A 89 -11.40 -7.17 -24.29
CA ASN A 89 -11.39 -8.24 -25.27
C ASN A 89 -10.20 -9.15 -24.96
N SER A 90 -10.37 -10.07 -24.00
CA SER A 90 -9.72 -11.37 -24.11
C SER A 90 -10.78 -12.36 -24.56
N PRO A 91 -10.77 -12.82 -25.82
CA PRO A 91 -11.56 -13.98 -26.17
C PRO A 91 -10.92 -15.17 -25.45
N LEU A 92 -11.77 -15.96 -24.82
CA LEU A 92 -11.48 -17.34 -24.45
C LEU A 92 -10.82 -18.05 -25.65
N LYS A 93 -9.64 -18.63 -25.43
CA LYS A 93 -9.19 -19.86 -26.07
C LYS A 93 -8.38 -20.66 -25.07
#